data_AF-A0A2A2IVL5-F1
#
_entry.id   AF-A0A2A2IVL5-F1
#
_cell.length_a   1.000
_cell.length_b   1.000
_cell.length_c   1.000
_cell.angle_alpha   90.00
_cell.angle_beta   90.00
_cell.angle_gamma   90.00
#
_symmetry.space_group_name_H-M   'P 1'
#
loop_
_entity.id
_entity.type
_entity.pdbx_description
1 polymer ?
#
loop_
_entity_poly.entity_id
_entity_poly.type
_entity_poly.pdbx_seq_one_letter_code
_entity_poly.pdbx_strand_id
1 'polypeptide(L)'
;MLAGLRVCINACCVYVEDCCLLARLLLLSCLLLSSLCCRAAALELREGQGPLRLAGQLEYLIPQQPLDVSDVARATGWRSGQGSALNLGRQAGPVWVRLALFNASQTDDWQLEVDWPVLDRVELRLYDPQRQQWGAPMVAGDHLPLSQWPLPARQPTFPLQLPAQELRWVYLQVQSSESLLLPIQLLSARDRAQQELQQSILLALFFGAMLAILLYNASLYLFTRKPDYIWYNLYLIGVVVYELCLSGFGPFYLWPELGRTGGLIYAGSAIWSFLAATLFIRTFLRIPRYGGWPLWFSNGLLAYWGLALIVVLINPRWLSVMGLNLMALLSCLLGLAIGFSLWRRGNQSAPLFMLAWLSLIVFTFIHVAAIEGLLPVNILTLRIQTLGFFTEFILLSVALADRINRERAARIEAQQALLEERESSLAAQRGINEELDRRVHERTEALQQAREELEEANAELLRLSFTDSLTRLSNRRHVEAQLALLDGGHLSVLMLDIDYFKRINDSYGHPFGDRCIAAVGEVLRDQVRRNGDLAARYGGEEFIVLLRGCPLEAALMIAERIRGQVEHLVLEFEGQPVPLTISLGVAHGRGDQDRIRELIAAADAALYQAKQEGRNRVAVAG
;
A
#
# COMPACT_ATOMS: atom_id res chain seq x y z
N MET A 1 -63.71 -59.84 69.26
CA MET A 1 -62.99 -59.00 68.28
C MET A 1 -63.37 -57.51 68.28
N LEU A 2 -64.54 -57.10 68.81
CA LEU A 2 -64.98 -55.69 68.77
C LEU A 2 -64.57 -54.81 69.98
N ALA A 3 -64.00 -55.38 71.05
CA ALA A 3 -63.51 -54.60 72.21
C ALA A 3 -62.07 -54.10 72.05
N GLY A 4 -61.22 -54.82 71.30
CA GLY A 4 -59.80 -54.44 71.09
C GLY A 4 -59.61 -53.27 70.12
N LEU A 5 -60.51 -53.08 69.15
CA LEU A 5 -60.39 -51.99 68.16
C LEU A 5 -60.68 -50.60 68.76
N ARG A 6 -61.55 -50.49 69.78
CA ARG A 6 -61.87 -49.20 70.42
C ARG A 6 -60.73 -48.66 71.29
N VAL A 7 -59.90 -49.52 71.86
CA VAL A 7 -58.76 -49.11 72.69
C VAL A 7 -57.60 -48.61 71.83
N CYS A 8 -57.34 -49.23 70.67
CA CYS A 8 -56.30 -48.74 69.74
C CYS A 8 -56.67 -47.41 69.07
N ILE A 9 -57.95 -47.17 68.74
CA ILE A 9 -58.36 -45.91 68.07
C ILE A 9 -58.29 -44.71 69.03
N ASN A 10 -58.69 -44.90 70.30
CA ASN A 10 -58.59 -43.83 71.30
C ASN A 10 -57.13 -43.53 71.70
N ALA A 11 -56.26 -44.54 71.79
CA ALA A 11 -54.84 -44.32 72.05
C ALA A 11 -54.12 -43.60 70.89
N CYS A 12 -54.53 -43.87 69.64
CA CYS A 12 -53.96 -43.21 68.46
C CYS A 12 -54.44 -41.75 68.31
N CYS A 13 -55.68 -41.42 68.68
CA CYS A 13 -56.18 -40.03 68.65
C CYS A 13 -55.49 -39.13 69.71
N VAL A 14 -55.24 -39.65 70.92
CA VAL A 14 -54.55 -38.89 71.97
C VAL A 14 -53.09 -38.59 71.59
N TYR A 15 -52.39 -39.55 70.98
CA TYR A 15 -51.01 -39.33 70.49
C TYR A 15 -50.94 -38.30 69.33
N VAL A 16 -51.96 -38.22 68.48
CA VAL A 16 -52.00 -37.27 67.36
C VAL A 16 -52.29 -35.85 67.87
N GLU A 17 -53.18 -35.67 68.85
CA GLU A 17 -53.43 -34.36 69.46
C GLU A 17 -52.22 -33.85 70.25
N ASP A 18 -51.55 -34.71 71.02
CA ASP A 18 -50.33 -34.34 71.76
C ASP A 18 -49.16 -34.00 70.82
N CYS A 19 -48.99 -34.75 69.72
CA CYS A 19 -48.00 -34.40 68.68
C CYS A 19 -48.34 -33.08 67.97
N CYS A 20 -49.61 -32.78 67.71
CA CYS A 20 -50.03 -31.51 67.13
C CYS A 20 -49.85 -30.33 68.11
N LEU A 21 -50.07 -30.54 69.41
CA LEU A 21 -49.84 -29.52 70.44
C LEU A 21 -48.35 -29.24 70.63
N LEU A 22 -47.52 -30.29 70.64
CA LEU A 22 -46.06 -30.17 70.70
C LEU A 22 -45.50 -29.49 69.45
N ALA A 23 -46.02 -29.82 68.25
CA ALA A 23 -45.64 -29.18 67.00
C ALA A 23 -46.10 -27.71 66.95
N ARG A 24 -47.28 -27.37 67.48
CA ARG A 24 -47.74 -25.98 67.60
C ARG A 24 -46.96 -25.19 68.63
N LEU A 25 -46.58 -25.79 69.76
CA LEU A 25 -45.72 -25.16 70.77
C LEU A 25 -44.28 -25.01 70.28
N LEU A 26 -43.77 -25.95 69.47
CA LEU A 26 -42.49 -25.82 68.77
C LEU A 26 -42.55 -24.76 67.66
N LEU A 27 -43.66 -24.65 66.93
CA LEU A 27 -43.86 -23.57 65.96
C LEU A 27 -44.00 -22.21 66.65
N LEU A 28 -44.74 -22.12 67.75
CA LEU A 28 -44.87 -20.90 68.55
C LEU A 28 -43.56 -20.54 69.25
N SER A 29 -42.78 -21.51 69.73
CA SER A 29 -41.46 -21.26 70.32
C SER A 29 -40.43 -20.91 69.26
N CYS A 30 -40.46 -21.52 68.07
CA CYS A 30 -39.66 -21.09 66.92
C CYS A 30 -40.09 -19.71 66.41
N LEU A 31 -41.38 -19.38 66.40
CA LEU A 31 -41.88 -18.05 66.03
C LEU A 31 -41.51 -17.00 67.10
N LEU A 32 -41.61 -17.32 68.39
CA LEU A 32 -41.19 -16.46 69.49
C LEU A 32 -39.66 -16.29 69.52
N LEU A 33 -38.88 -17.36 69.34
CA LEU A 33 -37.42 -17.31 69.20
C LEU A 33 -36.98 -16.55 67.94
N SER A 34 -37.72 -16.67 66.83
CA SER A 34 -37.47 -15.87 65.63
C SER A 34 -37.80 -14.38 65.84
N SER A 35 -38.84 -14.07 66.64
CA SER A 35 -39.20 -12.68 66.99
C SER A 35 -38.22 -12.04 67.98
N LEU A 36 -37.54 -12.84 68.81
CA LEU A 36 -36.48 -12.39 69.71
C LEU A 36 -35.10 -12.28 69.03
N CYS A 37 -34.92 -12.87 67.84
CA CYS A 37 -33.68 -12.80 67.05
C CYS A 37 -33.68 -11.69 65.97
N CYS A 38 -34.80 -10.98 65.76
CA CYS A 38 -34.90 -9.87 64.80
C CYS A 38 -34.40 -8.51 65.36
N ARG A 39 -33.31 -8.51 66.11
CA ARG A 39 -32.40 -7.35 66.15
C ARG A 39 -31.24 -7.70 65.24
N ALA A 40 -30.99 -6.92 64.19
CA ALA A 40 -29.80 -7.09 63.36
C ALA A 40 -28.58 -7.22 64.28
N ALA A 41 -27.98 -8.42 64.32
CA ALA A 41 -26.81 -8.66 65.14
C ALA A 41 -25.70 -7.73 64.65
N ALA A 42 -25.19 -6.87 65.54
CA ALA A 42 -24.11 -5.96 65.19
C ALA A 42 -22.89 -6.78 64.73
N LEU A 43 -22.29 -6.39 63.61
CA LEU A 43 -21.07 -7.03 63.13
C LEU A 43 -19.93 -6.68 64.07
N GLU A 44 -19.31 -7.69 64.64
CA GLU A 44 -18.18 -7.56 65.56
C GLU A 44 -16.85 -7.47 64.78
N LEU A 45 -16.17 -6.33 64.91
CA LEU A 45 -14.87 -6.06 64.31
C LEU A 45 -13.75 -6.47 65.25
N ARG A 46 -12.82 -7.31 64.81
CA ARG A 46 -11.69 -7.80 65.62
C ARG A 46 -10.36 -7.51 64.94
N GLU A 47 -9.30 -7.42 65.74
CA GLU A 47 -7.94 -7.22 65.23
C GLU A 47 -7.50 -8.40 64.35
N GLY A 48 -6.80 -8.09 63.25
CA GLY A 48 -6.28 -9.09 62.31
C GLY A 48 -7.35 -9.77 61.46
N GLN A 49 -8.60 -9.31 61.50
CA GLN A 49 -9.60 -9.70 60.50
C GLN A 49 -9.20 -9.10 59.14
N GLY A 50 -9.04 -9.95 58.13
CA GLY A 50 -8.86 -9.50 56.75
C GLY A 50 -10.13 -8.82 56.21
N PRO A 51 -10.12 -8.37 54.94
CA PRO A 51 -11.24 -7.64 54.34
C PRO A 51 -12.58 -8.38 54.48
N LEU A 52 -13.56 -7.73 55.11
CA LEU A 52 -14.90 -8.26 55.37
C LEU A 52 -15.86 -7.75 54.31
N ARG A 53 -16.50 -8.67 53.57
CA ARG A 53 -17.55 -8.33 52.60
C ARG A 53 -18.92 -8.36 53.27
N LEU A 54 -19.67 -7.27 53.14
CA LEU A 54 -20.79 -7.00 54.04
C LEU A 54 -22.15 -7.44 53.48
N ALA A 55 -22.23 -7.93 52.24
CA ALA A 55 -23.48 -8.13 51.50
C ALA A 55 -24.62 -8.82 52.27
N GLY A 56 -24.33 -9.90 53.01
CA GLY A 56 -25.33 -10.63 53.81
C GLY A 56 -25.70 -9.99 55.16
N GLN A 57 -25.01 -8.91 55.55
CA GLN A 57 -25.18 -8.19 56.81
C GLN A 57 -25.76 -6.78 56.59
N LEU A 58 -25.87 -6.34 55.33
CA LEU A 58 -26.48 -5.08 54.97
C LEU A 58 -28.00 -5.19 55.02
N GLU A 59 -28.64 -4.14 55.52
CA GLU A 59 -30.08 -3.94 55.33
C GLU A 59 -30.28 -2.77 54.37
N TYR A 60 -31.25 -2.86 53.47
CA TYR A 60 -31.56 -1.81 52.51
C TYR A 60 -33.03 -1.39 52.57
N LEU A 61 -33.28 -0.15 52.20
CA LEU A 61 -34.59 0.48 52.11
C LEU A 61 -34.66 1.29 50.82
N ILE A 62 -35.71 1.04 50.03
CA ILE A 62 -36.04 1.82 48.84
C ILE A 62 -37.25 2.68 49.21
N PRO A 63 -37.05 3.97 49.54
CA PRO A 63 -38.16 4.84 49.89
C PRO A 63 -39.14 5.04 48.74
N GLN A 64 -40.44 5.15 49.05
CA GLN A 64 -41.42 5.64 48.08
C GLN A 64 -41.35 7.17 47.90
N GLN A 65 -40.87 7.89 48.91
CA GLN A 65 -40.64 9.33 48.90
C GLN A 65 -39.26 9.63 49.50
N PRO A 66 -38.56 10.69 49.05
CA PRO A 66 -37.24 11.05 49.58
C PRO A 66 -37.29 11.14 51.11
N LEU A 67 -36.44 10.34 51.77
CA LEU A 67 -36.29 10.34 53.22
C LEU A 67 -35.04 11.11 53.60
N ASP A 68 -35.18 12.02 54.55
CA ASP A 68 -34.06 12.66 55.22
C ASP A 68 -33.44 11.71 56.26
N VAL A 69 -32.18 12.01 56.59
CA VAL A 69 -31.34 11.23 57.51
C VAL A 69 -32.01 11.07 58.89
N SER A 70 -32.69 12.11 59.39
CA SER A 70 -33.38 12.07 60.69
C SER A 70 -34.53 11.07 60.72
N ASP A 71 -35.21 10.90 59.59
CA ASP A 71 -36.41 10.07 59.49
C ASP A 71 -36.05 8.63 59.09
N VAL A 72 -34.95 8.42 58.37
CA VAL A 72 -34.52 7.10 57.91
C VAL A 72 -34.23 6.13 59.07
N ALA A 73 -33.70 6.63 60.19
CA ALA A 73 -33.42 5.79 61.36
C ALA A 73 -34.70 5.20 61.99
N ARG A 74 -35.85 5.87 61.81
CA ARG A 74 -37.17 5.42 62.29
C ARG A 74 -37.98 4.71 61.21
N ALA A 75 -37.49 4.68 59.98
CA ALA A 75 -38.19 4.07 58.86
C ALA A 75 -38.36 2.56 59.08
N THR A 76 -39.52 2.05 58.71
CA THR A 76 -39.86 0.62 58.70
C THR A 76 -39.77 0.06 57.29
N GLY A 77 -39.59 -1.26 57.15
CA GLY A 77 -39.55 -1.92 55.84
C GLY A 77 -38.15 -2.19 55.28
N TRP A 78 -37.13 -2.14 56.15
CA TRP A 78 -35.78 -2.60 55.84
C TRP A 78 -35.78 -4.07 55.44
N ARG A 79 -35.01 -4.39 54.40
CA ARG A 79 -34.84 -5.75 53.87
C ARG A 79 -33.38 -6.15 53.98
N SER A 80 -33.10 -7.38 54.41
CA SER A 80 -31.73 -7.88 54.44
C SER A 80 -31.21 -8.16 53.03
N GLY A 81 -29.96 -7.77 52.77
CA GLY A 81 -29.22 -8.17 51.60
C GLY A 81 -28.96 -9.68 51.60
N GLN A 82 -28.87 -10.27 50.42
CA GLN A 82 -28.53 -11.67 50.23
C GLN A 82 -27.37 -11.80 49.23
N GLY A 83 -26.59 -12.87 49.35
CA GLY A 83 -25.53 -13.19 48.42
C GLY A 83 -24.19 -12.51 48.74
N SER A 84 -23.40 -12.27 47.70
CA SER A 84 -21.99 -11.81 47.77
C SER A 84 -21.81 -10.31 47.58
N ALA A 85 -22.81 -9.63 47.00
CA ALA A 85 -22.93 -8.18 46.89
C ALA A 85 -24.42 -7.80 46.88
N LEU A 86 -24.77 -6.60 47.33
CA LEU A 86 -26.13 -6.10 47.28
C LEU A 86 -26.41 -5.57 45.87
N ASN A 87 -27.16 -6.33 45.07
CA ASN A 87 -27.63 -5.92 43.74
C ASN A 87 -29.09 -5.49 43.81
N LEU A 88 -29.35 -4.23 43.47
CA LEU A 88 -30.68 -3.64 43.46
C LEU A 88 -31.16 -3.27 42.05
N GLY A 89 -30.39 -3.54 41.01
CA GLY A 89 -30.74 -3.10 39.67
C GLY A 89 -30.76 -1.56 39.55
N ARG A 90 -31.38 -1.05 38.49
CA ARG A 90 -31.59 0.39 38.32
C ARG A 90 -32.74 0.87 39.22
N GLN A 91 -32.47 1.90 40.02
CA GLN A 91 -33.45 2.51 40.93
C GLN A 91 -33.76 3.95 40.50
N ALA A 92 -35.03 4.37 40.65
CA ALA A 92 -35.47 5.70 40.23
C ALA A 92 -35.07 6.82 41.22
N GLY A 93 -34.68 6.44 42.44
CA GLY A 93 -34.39 7.38 43.54
C GLY A 93 -33.30 6.86 44.47
N PRO A 94 -32.94 7.65 45.50
CA PRO A 94 -31.89 7.29 46.44
C PRO A 94 -32.28 6.05 47.25
N VAL A 95 -31.35 5.11 47.35
CA VAL A 95 -31.48 3.92 48.17
C VAL A 95 -30.74 4.14 49.48
N TRP A 96 -31.35 3.70 50.57
CA TRP A 96 -30.69 3.67 51.87
C TRP A 96 -30.18 2.27 52.18
N VAL A 97 -28.95 2.19 52.67
CA VAL A 97 -28.33 0.98 53.17
C VAL A 97 -27.86 1.25 54.59
N ARG A 98 -28.06 0.32 55.50
CA ARG A 98 -27.59 0.43 56.87
C ARG A 98 -26.92 -0.85 57.37
N LEU A 99 -26.05 -0.68 58.33
CA LEU A 99 -25.47 -1.77 59.10
C LEU A 99 -25.09 -1.29 60.51
N ALA A 100 -25.08 -2.21 61.46
CA ALA A 100 -24.61 -1.98 62.81
C ALA A 100 -23.21 -2.58 62.98
N LEU A 101 -22.25 -1.77 63.43
CA LEU A 101 -20.86 -2.16 63.65
C LEU A 101 -20.52 -2.03 65.13
N PHE A 102 -19.98 -3.09 65.72
CA PHE A 102 -19.42 -3.07 67.07
C PHE A 102 -17.92 -3.26 66.98
N ASN A 103 -17.16 -2.25 67.45
CA ASN A 103 -15.71 -2.33 67.40
C ASN A 103 -15.15 -3.08 68.62
N ALA A 104 -14.78 -4.35 68.44
CA ALA A 104 -14.12 -5.13 69.48
C ALA A 104 -12.58 -5.06 69.41
N SER A 105 -12.00 -4.37 68.41
CA SER A 105 -10.55 -4.12 68.31
C SER A 105 -10.09 -2.91 69.12
N GLN A 106 -8.78 -2.80 69.36
CA GLN A 106 -8.18 -1.57 69.91
C GLN A 106 -7.89 -0.53 68.83
N THR A 107 -7.89 -0.93 67.55
CA THR A 107 -7.74 -0.02 66.41
C THR A 107 -9.05 0.69 66.08
N ASP A 108 -8.96 1.95 65.70
CA ASP A 108 -10.06 2.84 65.30
C ASP A 108 -9.98 3.27 63.82
N ASP A 109 -9.04 2.71 63.05
CA ASP A 109 -8.69 3.10 61.68
C ASP A 109 -9.47 2.33 60.59
N TRP A 110 -10.67 1.86 60.92
CA TRP A 110 -11.52 1.10 60.00
C TRP A 110 -11.98 1.97 58.83
N GLN A 111 -12.01 1.39 57.62
CA GLN A 111 -12.45 2.04 56.40
C GLN A 111 -13.54 1.23 55.74
N LEU A 112 -14.59 1.92 55.29
CA LEU A 112 -15.64 1.34 54.46
C LEU A 112 -15.39 1.74 53.02
N GLU A 113 -15.24 0.74 52.17
CA GLU A 113 -15.02 0.93 50.74
C GLU A 113 -16.17 0.35 49.94
N VAL A 114 -16.60 1.08 48.92
CA VAL A 114 -17.58 0.62 47.93
C VAL A 114 -16.83 0.41 46.61
N ASP A 115 -16.58 -0.85 46.23
CA ASP A 115 -15.78 -1.23 45.04
C ASP A 115 -16.55 -1.05 43.72
N TRP A 116 -17.04 0.17 43.51
CA TRP A 116 -17.75 0.61 42.32
C TRP A 116 -17.55 2.13 42.09
N PRO A 117 -16.49 2.54 41.36
CA PRO A 117 -16.11 3.95 41.22
C PRO A 117 -17.12 4.83 40.49
N VAL A 118 -17.99 4.24 39.65
CA VAL A 118 -18.93 4.94 38.76
C VAL A 118 -20.30 5.22 39.42
N LEU A 119 -20.33 5.34 40.76
CA LEU A 119 -21.53 5.73 41.48
C LEU A 119 -21.68 7.26 41.47
N ASP A 120 -22.84 7.76 41.02
CA ASP A 120 -23.14 9.19 40.95
C ASP A 120 -22.86 9.91 42.28
N ARG A 121 -23.41 9.38 43.38
CA ARG A 121 -23.23 9.94 44.72
C ARG A 121 -23.49 8.89 45.80
N VAL A 122 -22.57 8.81 46.76
CA VAL A 122 -22.67 8.03 47.98
C VAL A 122 -22.46 8.97 49.15
N GLU A 123 -23.47 9.10 50.01
CA GLU A 123 -23.37 9.83 51.27
C GLU A 123 -23.39 8.85 52.44
N LEU A 124 -22.36 8.89 53.29
CA LEU A 124 -22.25 8.09 54.51
C LEU A 124 -22.43 8.99 55.73
N ARG A 125 -23.22 8.51 56.70
CA ARG A 125 -23.34 9.09 58.03
C ARG A 125 -23.27 8.03 59.12
N LEU A 126 -22.55 8.36 60.18
CA LEU A 126 -22.48 7.57 61.39
C LEU A 126 -23.56 8.05 62.36
N TYR A 127 -24.24 7.12 63.03
CA TYR A 127 -25.20 7.40 64.08
C TYR A 127 -24.76 6.75 65.39
N ASP A 128 -24.69 7.58 66.43
CA ASP A 128 -24.43 7.16 67.80
C ASP A 128 -25.76 6.82 68.50
N PRO A 129 -26.06 5.54 68.77
CA PRO A 129 -27.28 5.19 69.49
C PRO A 129 -27.26 5.62 70.95
N GLN A 130 -26.09 5.79 71.58
CA GLN A 130 -25.97 6.19 72.99
C GLN A 130 -26.14 7.69 73.14
N ARG A 131 -25.52 8.48 72.26
CA ARG A 131 -25.61 9.96 72.29
C ARG A 131 -26.79 10.52 71.49
N GLN A 132 -27.49 9.68 70.72
CA GLN A 132 -28.54 10.07 69.77
C GLN A 132 -28.08 11.17 68.80
N GLN A 133 -26.83 11.11 68.37
CA GLN A 133 -26.19 12.13 67.55
C GLN A 133 -25.73 11.55 66.21
N TRP A 134 -25.85 12.36 65.17
CA TRP A 134 -25.34 12.06 63.84
C TRP A 134 -23.94 12.66 63.69
N GLY A 135 -23.02 11.89 63.09
CA GLY A 135 -21.75 12.38 62.61
C GLY A 135 -21.89 13.29 61.39
N ALA A 136 -20.79 13.95 61.01
CA ALA A 136 -20.74 14.79 59.82
C ALA A 136 -21.03 13.96 58.55
N PRO A 137 -21.71 14.55 57.55
CA PRO A 137 -21.89 13.89 56.25
C PRO A 137 -20.55 13.73 55.54
N MET A 138 -20.31 12.53 55.04
CA MET A 138 -19.18 12.22 54.19
C MET A 138 -19.70 11.84 52.83
N VAL A 139 -19.19 12.44 51.76
CA VAL A 139 -19.75 12.27 50.41
C VAL A 139 -18.65 11.91 49.43
N ALA A 140 -18.89 10.89 48.61
CA ALA A 140 -18.02 10.49 47.50
C ALA A 140 -18.87 10.10 46.29
N GLY A 141 -18.26 9.97 45.12
CA GLY A 141 -18.95 9.60 43.87
C GLY A 141 -18.38 10.33 42.66
N ASP A 142 -18.69 9.82 41.47
CA ASP A 142 -18.13 10.30 40.21
C ASP A 142 -18.66 11.68 39.77
N HIS A 143 -19.77 12.16 40.33
CA HIS A 143 -20.26 13.51 40.10
C HIS A 143 -19.55 14.59 40.93
N LEU A 144 -18.70 14.17 41.88
CA LEU A 144 -18.03 15.06 42.81
C LEU A 144 -16.51 15.09 42.53
N PRO A 145 -15.86 16.26 42.61
CA PRO A 145 -14.41 16.36 42.60
C PRO A 145 -13.77 15.52 43.73
N LEU A 146 -12.62 14.91 43.47
CA LEU A 146 -11.89 14.10 44.45
C LEU A 146 -11.52 14.91 45.70
N SER A 147 -11.29 16.22 45.56
CA SER A 147 -11.05 17.14 46.69
C SER A 147 -12.20 17.21 47.71
N GLN A 148 -13.41 16.80 47.33
CA GLN A 148 -14.57 16.74 48.25
C GLN A 148 -14.69 15.39 48.96
N TRP A 149 -13.93 14.38 48.53
CA TRP A 149 -14.02 13.05 49.11
C TRP A 149 -13.36 13.01 50.49
N PRO A 150 -13.87 12.19 51.43
CA PRO A 150 -13.30 12.09 52.78
C PRO A 150 -11.86 11.56 52.78
N LEU A 151 -11.57 10.65 51.85
CA LEU A 151 -10.25 10.09 51.62
C LEU A 151 -9.92 10.12 50.13
N PRO A 152 -8.69 10.50 49.74
CA PRO A 152 -8.25 10.38 48.36
C PRO A 152 -7.98 8.90 48.05
N ALA A 153 -8.94 8.25 47.39
CA ALA A 153 -8.83 6.86 46.95
C ALA A 153 -9.42 6.69 45.54
N ARG A 154 -9.06 5.61 44.83
CA ARG A 154 -9.64 5.30 43.50
C ARG A 154 -11.13 4.96 43.56
N GLN A 155 -11.59 4.50 44.71
CA GLN A 155 -12.94 4.03 44.96
C GLN A 155 -13.55 4.86 46.09
N PRO A 156 -14.89 5.02 46.15
CA PRO A 156 -15.55 5.66 47.28
C PRO A 156 -15.17 4.98 48.61
N THR A 157 -14.28 5.62 49.38
CA THR A 157 -13.77 5.13 50.66
C THR A 157 -14.06 6.12 51.78
N PHE A 158 -14.58 5.61 52.89
CA PHE A 158 -15.02 6.40 54.03
C PHE A 158 -14.28 5.97 55.30
N PRO A 159 -13.62 6.90 56.03
CA PRO A 159 -13.02 6.60 57.31
C PRO A 159 -14.12 6.42 58.36
N LEU A 160 -14.15 5.28 59.01
CA LEU A 160 -15.04 5.02 60.14
C LEU A 160 -14.23 5.19 61.42
N GLN A 161 -14.29 6.38 62.03
CA GLN A 161 -13.75 6.58 63.38
C GLN A 161 -14.65 5.83 64.37
N LEU A 162 -14.32 4.57 64.64
CA LEU A 162 -15.04 3.69 65.54
C LEU A 162 -14.22 3.51 66.82
N PRO A 163 -14.57 4.18 67.94
CA PRO A 163 -13.86 3.97 69.20
C PRO A 163 -13.97 2.51 69.68
N ALA A 164 -12.95 2.04 70.39
CA ALA A 164 -12.94 0.69 70.94
C ALA A 164 -14.15 0.45 71.87
N GLN A 165 -14.75 -0.73 71.76
CA GLN A 165 -15.91 -1.18 72.55
C GLN A 165 -17.19 -0.34 72.34
N GLU A 166 -17.29 0.44 71.25
CA GLU A 166 -18.50 1.18 70.91
C GLU A 166 -19.30 0.55 69.76
N LEU A 167 -20.63 0.68 69.84
CA LEU A 167 -21.57 0.34 68.78
C LEU A 167 -21.92 1.59 67.97
N ARG A 168 -21.76 1.53 66.65
CA ARG A 168 -22.14 2.60 65.71
C ARG A 168 -23.04 2.05 64.61
N TRP A 169 -24.05 2.83 64.25
CA TRP A 169 -24.84 2.57 63.05
C TRP A 169 -24.23 3.34 61.88
N VAL A 170 -24.06 2.65 60.76
CA VAL A 170 -23.62 3.25 59.51
C VAL A 170 -24.83 3.32 58.59
N TYR A 171 -25.13 4.51 58.10
CA TYR A 171 -26.15 4.74 57.09
C TYR A 171 -25.49 5.27 55.82
N LEU A 172 -25.76 4.60 54.70
CA LEU A 172 -25.35 5.02 53.36
C LEU A 172 -26.59 5.38 52.57
N GLN A 173 -26.59 6.57 51.97
CA GLN A 173 -27.51 6.92 50.91
C GLN A 173 -26.77 6.82 49.59
N VAL A 174 -27.23 5.93 48.72
CA VAL A 174 -26.62 5.69 47.41
C VAL A 174 -27.58 6.13 46.31
N GLN A 175 -27.07 6.92 45.39
CA GLN A 175 -27.77 7.32 44.18
C GLN A 175 -26.88 6.98 42.98
N SER A 176 -27.46 6.35 41.96
CA SER A 176 -26.81 6.15 40.67
C SER A 176 -27.82 6.19 39.54
N SER A 177 -27.35 6.66 38.38
CA SER A 177 -28.06 6.58 37.10
C SER A 177 -27.98 5.20 36.43
N GLU A 178 -27.02 4.37 36.85
CA GLU A 178 -26.81 3.00 36.38
C GLU A 178 -27.34 1.96 37.37
N SER A 179 -27.11 0.68 37.08
CA SER A 179 -27.51 -0.42 37.97
C SER A 179 -26.74 -0.35 39.30
N LEU A 180 -27.46 -0.40 40.43
CA LEU A 180 -26.87 -0.36 41.76
C LEU A 180 -26.37 -1.74 42.18
N LEU A 181 -25.07 -1.95 41.96
CA LEU A 181 -24.31 -3.03 42.55
C LEU A 181 -23.42 -2.46 43.66
N LEU A 182 -23.61 -2.93 44.90
CA LEU A 182 -22.89 -2.42 46.07
C LEU A 182 -21.99 -3.52 46.68
N PRO A 183 -20.79 -3.73 46.12
CA PRO A 183 -19.76 -4.55 46.75
C PRO A 183 -19.10 -3.76 47.88
N ILE A 184 -19.80 -3.70 49.03
CA ILE A 184 -19.30 -3.01 50.22
C ILE A 184 -18.36 -3.93 50.99
N GLN A 185 -17.19 -3.40 51.31
CA GLN A 185 -16.21 -4.08 52.13
C GLN A 185 -15.72 -3.18 53.27
N LEU A 186 -15.38 -3.82 54.38
CA LEU A 186 -14.79 -3.20 55.55
C LEU A 186 -13.39 -3.75 55.77
N LEU A 187 -12.42 -2.86 55.96
CA LEU A 187 -11.02 -3.21 56.06
C LEU A 187 -10.23 -2.16 56.86
N SER A 188 -9.12 -2.59 57.47
CA SER A 188 -8.17 -1.67 58.11
C SER A 188 -7.43 -0.83 57.06
N ALA A 189 -6.87 0.31 57.46
CA ALA A 189 -6.09 1.14 56.55
C ALA A 189 -4.88 0.39 55.96
N ARG A 190 -4.28 -0.53 56.74
CA ARG A 190 -3.16 -1.39 56.33
C ARG A 190 -3.59 -2.41 55.26
N ASP A 191 -4.69 -3.12 55.50
CA ASP A 191 -5.18 -4.14 54.56
C ASP A 191 -5.60 -3.50 53.24
N ARG A 192 -6.19 -2.29 53.28
CA ARG A 192 -6.51 -1.52 52.07
C ARG A 192 -5.26 -1.19 51.27
N ALA A 193 -4.21 -0.67 51.92
CA ALA A 193 -2.96 -0.36 51.23
C ALA A 193 -2.36 -1.58 50.54
N GLN A 194 -2.43 -2.76 51.17
CA GLN A 194 -1.96 -4.01 50.59
C GLN A 194 -2.83 -4.47 49.41
N GLN A 195 -4.16 -4.43 49.56
CA GLN A 195 -5.10 -4.79 48.50
C GLN A 195 -4.97 -3.86 47.29
N GLU A 196 -4.84 -2.56 47.54
CA GLU A 196 -4.68 -1.55 46.50
C GLU A 196 -3.37 -1.74 45.72
N LEU A 197 -2.27 -2.08 46.40
CA LEU A 197 -1.00 -2.40 45.74
C LEU A 197 -1.16 -3.61 44.79
N GLN A 198 -1.80 -4.68 45.25
CA GLN A 198 -2.03 -5.87 44.43
C GLN A 198 -2.91 -5.57 43.21
N GLN A 199 -4.00 -4.84 43.40
CA GLN A 199 -4.89 -4.45 42.30
C GLN A 199 -4.20 -3.51 41.30
N SER A 200 -3.42 -2.54 41.80
CA SER A 200 -2.70 -1.58 40.97
C SER A 200 -1.66 -2.25 40.09
N ILE A 201 -0.97 -3.29 40.56
CA ILE A 201 -0.01 -4.06 39.76
C ILE A 201 -0.71 -4.75 38.58
N LEU A 202 -1.85 -5.40 38.82
CA LEU A 202 -2.60 -6.09 37.76
C LEU A 202 -3.13 -5.11 36.71
N LEU A 203 -3.66 -3.97 37.14
CA LEU A 203 -4.14 -2.92 36.24
C LEU A 203 -2.99 -2.24 35.48
N ALA A 204 -1.85 -1.99 36.13
CA ALA A 204 -0.67 -1.44 35.47
C ALA A 204 -0.13 -2.38 34.38
N LEU A 205 -0.12 -3.69 34.62
CA LEU A 205 0.23 -4.69 33.62
C LEU A 205 -0.74 -4.63 32.42
N PHE A 206 -2.04 -4.57 32.70
CA PHE A 206 -3.07 -4.44 31.65
C PHE A 206 -2.87 -3.17 30.81
N PHE A 207 -2.80 -1.99 31.43
CA PHE A 207 -2.63 -0.73 30.71
C PHE A 207 -1.30 -0.66 29.96
N GLY A 208 -0.21 -1.18 30.55
CA GLY A 208 1.08 -1.29 29.88
C GLY A 208 1.03 -2.18 28.65
N ALA A 209 0.35 -3.32 28.73
CA ALA A 209 0.17 -4.22 27.59
C ALA A 209 -0.73 -3.60 26.51
N MET A 210 -1.79 -2.88 26.90
CA MET A 210 -2.64 -2.13 25.97
C MET A 210 -1.88 -1.01 25.26
N LEU A 211 -1.02 -0.28 25.97
CA LEU A 211 -0.14 0.72 25.37
C LEU A 211 0.84 0.09 24.38
N ALA A 212 1.44 -1.05 24.71
CA ALA A 212 2.33 -1.76 23.80
C ALA A 212 1.60 -2.18 22.51
N ILE A 213 0.39 -2.73 22.62
CA ILE A 213 -0.44 -3.12 21.47
C ILE A 213 -0.87 -1.89 20.65
N LEU A 214 -1.20 -0.78 21.31
CA LEU A 214 -1.53 0.49 20.65
C LEU A 214 -0.34 1.01 19.83
N LEU A 215 0.85 1.10 20.44
CA LEU A 215 2.06 1.59 19.78
C LEU A 215 2.47 0.67 18.62
N TYR A 216 2.38 -0.65 18.82
CA TYR A 216 2.64 -1.63 17.77
C TYR A 216 1.70 -1.44 16.58
N ASN A 217 0.38 -1.36 16.81
CA ASN A 217 -0.59 -1.19 15.72
C ASN A 217 -0.53 0.22 15.09
N ALA A 218 -0.22 1.26 15.85
CA ALA A 218 0.08 2.59 15.32
C ALA A 218 1.31 2.58 14.40
N SER A 219 2.36 1.83 14.75
CA SER A 219 3.52 1.65 13.87
C SER A 219 3.14 0.95 12.57
N LEU A 220 2.29 -0.09 12.63
CA LEU A 220 1.77 -0.76 11.43
C LEU A 220 0.97 0.19 10.54
N TYR A 221 0.22 1.13 11.12
CA TYR A 221 -0.43 2.18 10.33
C TYR A 221 0.58 3.04 9.58
N LEU A 222 1.66 3.49 10.23
CA LEU A 222 2.68 4.32 9.58
C LEU A 222 3.30 3.64 8.35
N PHE A 223 3.53 2.32 8.44
CA PHE A 223 4.10 1.53 7.33
C PHE A 223 3.09 1.13 6.26
N THR A 224 1.83 0.85 6.64
CA THR A 224 0.84 0.31 5.70
C THR A 224 -0.13 1.34 5.14
N ARG A 225 -0.31 2.46 5.83
CA ARG A 225 -1.30 3.54 5.55
C ARG A 225 -2.72 3.04 5.32
N LYS A 226 -3.09 1.90 5.91
CA LYS A 226 -4.45 1.35 5.79
C LYS A 226 -5.37 1.92 6.87
N PRO A 227 -6.60 2.34 6.53
CA PRO A 227 -7.53 2.95 7.49
C PRO A 227 -7.98 1.98 8.59
N ASP A 228 -7.88 0.66 8.36
CA ASP A 228 -8.24 -0.38 9.34
C ASP A 228 -7.52 -0.20 10.68
N TYR A 229 -6.25 0.20 10.65
CA TYR A 229 -5.45 0.43 11.85
C TYR A 229 -5.86 1.69 12.62
N ILE A 230 -6.38 2.71 11.94
CA ILE A 230 -6.88 3.91 12.61
C ILE A 230 -8.08 3.54 13.45
N TRP A 231 -9.08 2.88 12.86
CA TRP A 231 -10.30 2.49 13.58
C TRP A 231 -10.02 1.49 14.69
N TYR A 232 -9.08 0.56 14.48
CA TYR A 232 -8.59 -0.34 15.52
C TYR A 232 -7.99 0.44 16.71
N ASN A 233 -7.09 1.38 16.46
CA ASN A 233 -6.46 2.18 17.52
C ASN A 233 -7.47 3.07 18.23
N LEU A 234 -8.41 3.67 17.50
CA LEU A 234 -9.48 4.49 18.10
C LEU A 234 -10.42 3.65 18.96
N TYR A 235 -10.72 2.42 18.55
CA TYR A 235 -11.46 1.46 19.37
C TYR A 235 -10.69 1.11 20.65
N LEU A 236 -9.40 0.76 20.53
CA LEU A 236 -8.52 0.47 21.67
C LEU A 236 -8.43 1.64 22.66
N ILE A 237 -8.27 2.87 22.18
CA ILE A 237 -8.25 4.07 23.02
C ILE A 237 -9.58 4.21 23.78
N GLY A 238 -10.71 3.99 23.09
CA GLY A 238 -12.03 4.01 23.71
C GLY A 238 -12.14 3.06 24.89
N VAL A 239 -11.75 1.81 24.70
CA VAL A 239 -11.79 0.77 25.73
C VAL A 239 -10.83 1.09 26.88
N VAL A 240 -9.63 1.60 26.59
CA VAL A 240 -8.67 2.01 27.63
C VAL A 240 -9.23 3.16 28.47
N VAL A 241 -9.85 4.17 27.85
CA VAL A 241 -10.47 5.29 28.60
C VAL A 241 -11.68 4.82 29.41
N TYR A 242 -12.49 3.90 28.86
CA TYR A 242 -13.59 3.27 29.57
C TYR A 242 -13.08 2.51 30.82
N GLU A 243 -12.02 1.71 30.68
CA GLU A 243 -11.45 0.96 31.79
C GLU A 243 -10.77 1.87 32.82
N LEU A 244 -10.16 2.99 32.39
CA LEU A 244 -9.64 4.02 33.31
C LEU A 244 -10.74 4.59 34.21
N CYS A 245 -11.96 4.73 33.69
CA CYS A 245 -13.11 5.15 34.49
C CYS A 245 -13.58 4.03 35.43
N LEU A 246 -13.80 2.80 34.91
CA LEU A 246 -14.34 1.66 35.68
C LEU A 246 -13.37 1.16 36.77
N SER A 247 -12.07 1.38 36.59
CA SER A 247 -11.04 1.09 37.59
C SER A 247 -10.77 2.25 38.55
N GLY A 248 -11.34 3.44 38.32
CA GLY A 248 -11.08 4.63 39.14
C GLY A 248 -9.70 5.28 38.92
N PHE A 249 -8.83 4.73 38.06
CA PHE A 249 -7.52 5.31 37.75
C PHE A 249 -7.62 6.67 37.06
N GLY A 250 -8.56 6.81 36.13
CA GLY A 250 -8.80 8.04 35.39
C GLY A 250 -9.19 9.18 36.33
N PRO A 251 -10.32 9.05 37.06
CA PRO A 251 -10.71 10.02 38.07
C PRO A 251 -9.63 10.26 39.13
N PHE A 252 -8.87 9.25 39.56
CA PHE A 252 -7.87 9.46 40.61
C PHE A 252 -6.60 10.18 40.13
N TYR A 253 -6.04 9.82 38.96
CA TYR A 253 -4.73 10.32 38.50
C TYR A 253 -4.80 11.35 37.37
N LEU A 254 -5.74 11.20 36.43
CA LEU A 254 -5.74 11.95 35.18
C LEU A 254 -6.70 13.14 35.20
N TRP A 255 -7.85 13.01 35.88
CA TRP A 255 -8.87 14.07 35.94
C TRP A 255 -9.62 14.17 37.29
N PRO A 256 -8.91 14.32 38.42
CA PRO A 256 -9.52 14.30 39.76
C PRO A 256 -10.56 15.38 40.05
N GLU A 257 -10.46 16.52 39.39
CA GLU A 257 -11.32 17.67 39.71
C GLU A 257 -12.50 17.85 38.73
N LEU A 258 -12.71 16.93 37.78
CA LEU A 258 -13.76 17.08 36.77
C LEU A 258 -15.18 16.81 37.30
N GLY A 259 -15.33 16.10 38.43
CA GLY A 259 -16.61 15.71 39.01
C GLY A 259 -17.57 15.20 37.95
N ARG A 260 -18.77 15.78 37.85
CA ARG A 260 -19.81 15.43 36.87
C ARG A 260 -19.34 15.35 35.41
N THR A 261 -18.33 16.12 35.01
CA THR A 261 -17.76 16.01 33.65
C THR A 261 -17.01 14.68 33.46
N GLY A 262 -16.40 14.15 34.52
CA GLY A 262 -15.79 12.82 34.55
C GLY A 262 -16.80 11.70 34.29
N GLY A 263 -18.01 11.78 34.84
CA GLY A 263 -19.11 10.85 34.52
C GLY A 263 -19.47 10.83 33.02
N LEU A 264 -19.32 11.96 32.32
CA LEU A 264 -19.51 12.02 30.86
C LEU A 264 -18.40 11.30 30.08
N ILE A 265 -17.17 11.26 30.61
CA ILE A 265 -16.06 10.51 30.01
C ILE A 265 -16.36 9.01 30.07
N TYR A 266 -16.94 8.52 31.18
CA TYR A 266 -17.36 7.13 31.30
C TYR A 266 -18.41 6.75 30.23
N ALA A 267 -19.54 7.46 30.16
CA ALA A 267 -20.57 7.18 29.17
C ALA A 267 -20.10 7.42 27.72
N GLY A 268 -19.34 8.50 27.49
CA GLY A 268 -18.82 8.87 26.18
C GLY A 268 -17.79 7.87 25.64
N SER A 269 -16.89 7.36 26.48
CA SER A 269 -15.90 6.34 26.09
C SER A 269 -16.55 5.00 25.73
N ALA A 270 -17.61 4.60 26.42
CA ALA A 270 -18.40 3.42 26.04
C ALA A 270 -19.03 3.58 24.65
N ILE A 271 -19.75 4.69 24.42
CA ILE A 271 -20.38 5.01 23.12
C ILE A 271 -19.34 5.08 22.00
N TRP A 272 -18.22 5.76 22.25
CA TRP A 272 -17.11 5.87 21.31
C TRP A 272 -16.53 4.50 20.95
N SER A 273 -16.35 3.62 21.94
CA SER A 273 -15.82 2.28 21.72
C SER A 273 -16.68 1.48 20.75
N PHE A 274 -18.01 1.49 20.93
CA PHE A 274 -18.92 0.80 20.01
C PHE A 274 -18.96 1.43 18.61
N LEU A 275 -18.89 2.76 18.50
CA LEU A 275 -18.83 3.44 17.21
C LEU A 275 -17.53 3.08 16.45
N ALA A 276 -16.39 3.19 17.11
CA ALA A 276 -15.08 2.86 16.55
C ALA A 276 -14.97 1.37 16.20
N ALA A 277 -15.47 0.48 17.07
CA ALA A 277 -15.58 -0.95 16.80
C ALA A 277 -16.42 -1.22 15.54
N THR A 278 -17.57 -0.57 15.39
CA THR A 278 -18.44 -0.75 14.21
C THR A 278 -17.73 -0.32 12.92
N LEU A 279 -16.99 0.80 12.95
CA LEU A 279 -16.18 1.27 11.83
C LEU A 279 -15.02 0.33 11.52
N PHE A 280 -14.33 -0.16 12.55
CA PHE A 280 -13.28 -1.16 12.42
C PHE A 280 -13.80 -2.44 11.76
N ILE A 281 -14.90 -3.02 12.26
CA ILE A 281 -15.50 -4.24 11.68
C ILE A 281 -15.88 -4.00 10.21
N ARG A 282 -16.47 -2.83 9.90
CA ARG A 282 -16.87 -2.46 8.54
C ARG A 282 -15.70 -2.44 7.57
N THR A 283 -14.57 -1.86 7.96
CA THR A 283 -13.40 -1.73 7.09
C THR A 283 -12.58 -3.02 7.08
N PHE A 284 -12.38 -3.64 8.24
CA PHE A 284 -11.63 -4.89 8.42
C PHE A 284 -12.26 -6.06 7.64
N LEU A 285 -13.57 -6.28 7.81
CA LEU A 285 -14.31 -7.33 7.07
C LEU A 285 -14.75 -6.87 5.67
N ARG A 286 -14.47 -5.63 5.28
CA ARG A 286 -14.88 -5.04 4.00
C ARG A 286 -16.37 -5.24 3.71
N ILE A 287 -17.22 -4.99 4.71
CA ILE A 287 -18.68 -5.18 4.64
C ILE A 287 -19.30 -4.59 3.36
N PRO A 288 -18.93 -3.37 2.91
CA PRO A 288 -19.50 -2.78 1.69
C PRO A 288 -19.29 -3.62 0.41
N ARG A 289 -18.23 -4.44 0.33
CA ARG A 289 -17.96 -5.31 -0.83
C ARG A 289 -19.00 -6.41 -1.00
N TYR A 290 -19.57 -6.90 0.12
CA TYR A 290 -20.53 -8.01 0.10
C TYR A 290 -21.99 -7.55 0.04
N GLY A 291 -22.28 -6.31 0.45
CA GLY A 291 -23.63 -5.74 0.48
C GLY A 291 -24.62 -6.57 1.31
N GLY A 292 -25.92 -6.36 1.05
CA GLY A 292 -27.01 -7.07 1.71
C GLY A 292 -27.16 -6.72 3.20
N TRP A 293 -27.77 -7.64 3.96
CA TRP A 293 -28.10 -7.40 5.37
C TRP A 293 -26.91 -6.93 6.23
N PRO A 294 -25.66 -7.45 6.12
CA PRO A 294 -24.55 -6.99 6.96
C PRO A 294 -24.27 -5.50 6.82
N LEU A 295 -24.45 -4.95 5.60
CA LEU A 295 -24.26 -3.52 5.34
C LEU A 295 -25.38 -2.67 5.95
N TRP A 296 -26.63 -3.10 5.83
CA TRP A 296 -27.78 -2.39 6.42
C TRP A 296 -27.66 -2.29 7.93
N PHE A 297 -27.34 -3.40 8.61
CA PHE A 297 -27.14 -3.40 10.06
C PHE A 297 -25.92 -2.60 10.48
N SER A 298 -24.79 -2.69 9.75
CA SER A 298 -23.62 -1.85 10.02
C SER A 298 -23.97 -0.36 9.92
N ASN A 299 -24.72 0.07 8.91
CA ASN A 299 -25.20 1.46 8.81
C ASN A 299 -26.11 1.85 9.97
N GLY A 300 -27.04 0.97 10.36
CA GLY A 300 -27.94 1.20 11.49
C GLY A 300 -27.20 1.37 12.81
N LEU A 301 -26.20 0.53 13.08
CA LEU A 301 -25.35 0.64 14.27
C LEU A 301 -24.54 1.95 14.27
N LEU A 302 -23.97 2.35 13.13
CA LEU A 302 -23.26 3.63 13.01
C LEU A 302 -24.17 4.82 13.26
N ALA A 303 -25.40 4.79 12.72
CA ALA A 303 -26.38 5.84 12.96
C ALA A 303 -26.79 5.91 14.43
N TYR A 304 -27.05 4.77 15.07
CA TYR A 304 -27.41 4.70 16.48
C TYR A 304 -26.29 5.21 17.38
N TRP A 305 -25.07 4.68 17.25
CA TRP A 305 -23.95 5.08 18.10
C TRP A 305 -23.49 6.51 17.81
N GLY A 306 -23.57 6.95 16.55
CA GLY A 306 -23.36 8.36 16.19
C GLY A 306 -24.39 9.29 16.82
N LEU A 307 -25.67 8.90 16.83
CA LEU A 307 -26.72 9.65 17.51
C LEU A 307 -26.49 9.67 19.03
N ALA A 308 -26.13 8.53 19.64
CA ALA A 308 -25.81 8.46 21.06
C ALA A 308 -24.66 9.41 21.44
N LEU A 309 -23.64 9.52 20.57
CA LEU A 309 -22.51 10.44 20.76
C LEU A 309 -22.95 11.92 20.70
N ILE A 310 -23.91 12.26 19.84
CA ILE A 310 -24.48 13.61 19.80
C ILE A 310 -25.33 13.86 21.05
N VAL A 311 -26.14 12.88 21.47
CA VAL A 311 -27.03 12.98 22.62
C VAL A 311 -26.25 13.17 23.93
N VAL A 312 -25.14 12.46 24.13
CA VAL A 312 -24.31 12.64 25.34
C VAL A 312 -23.74 14.06 25.44
N LEU A 313 -23.45 14.72 24.32
CA LEU A 313 -22.94 16.09 24.30
C LEU A 313 -24.02 17.15 24.53
N ILE A 314 -25.25 16.92 24.03
CA ILE A 314 -26.35 17.88 24.17
C ILE A 314 -27.01 17.76 25.53
N ASN A 315 -27.44 16.55 25.90
CA ASN A 315 -28.14 16.30 27.16
C ASN A 315 -28.00 14.82 27.57
N PRO A 316 -27.04 14.51 28.45
CA PRO A 316 -26.73 13.14 28.89
C PRO A 316 -27.92 12.38 29.50
N ARG A 317 -28.95 13.07 30.02
CA ARG A 317 -30.10 12.42 30.65
C ARG A 317 -30.89 11.54 29.68
N TRP A 318 -30.87 11.87 28.39
CA TRP A 318 -31.56 11.10 27.35
C TRP A 318 -30.88 9.77 27.06
N LEU A 319 -29.64 9.54 27.49
CA LEU A 319 -28.98 8.23 27.34
C LEU A 319 -29.75 7.10 28.06
N SER A 320 -30.39 7.43 29.18
CA SER A 320 -31.17 6.47 29.97
C SER A 320 -32.34 5.84 29.18
N VAL A 321 -32.91 6.57 28.20
CA VAL A 321 -34.03 6.10 27.38
C VAL A 321 -33.59 5.47 26.05
N MET A 322 -32.31 5.59 25.67
CA MET A 322 -31.80 5.01 24.42
C MET A 322 -31.59 3.49 24.49
N GLY A 323 -31.50 2.92 25.70
CA GLY A 323 -31.28 1.48 25.87
C GLY A 323 -29.85 1.04 25.52
N LEU A 324 -28.84 1.81 25.94
CA LEU A 324 -27.43 1.60 25.60
C LEU A 324 -26.94 0.16 25.86
N ASN A 325 -27.25 -0.42 27.03
CA ASN A 325 -26.80 -1.77 27.38
C ASN A 325 -27.42 -2.85 26.47
N LEU A 326 -28.70 -2.71 26.12
CA LEU A 326 -29.36 -3.61 25.19
C LEU A 326 -28.74 -3.49 23.78
N MET A 327 -28.49 -2.27 23.32
CA MET A 327 -27.87 -2.06 22.01
C MET A 327 -26.41 -2.51 21.97
N ALA A 328 -25.67 -2.37 23.06
CA ALA A 328 -24.32 -2.92 23.22
C ALA A 328 -24.32 -4.44 23.04
N LEU A 329 -25.22 -5.15 23.74
CA LEU A 329 -25.39 -6.59 23.60
C LEU A 329 -25.77 -6.98 22.17
N LEU A 330 -26.75 -6.29 21.56
CA LEU A 330 -27.14 -6.52 20.18
C LEU A 330 -25.98 -6.28 19.20
N SER A 331 -25.17 -5.24 19.41
CA SER A 331 -24.00 -4.95 18.58
C SER A 331 -22.98 -6.10 18.63
N CYS A 332 -22.74 -6.66 19.81
CA CYS A 332 -21.84 -7.81 19.98
C CYS A 332 -22.37 -9.05 19.24
N LEU A 333 -23.65 -9.41 19.43
CA LEU A 333 -24.28 -10.56 18.78
C LEU A 333 -24.35 -10.41 17.25
N LEU A 334 -24.69 -9.21 16.76
CA LEU A 334 -24.70 -8.89 15.34
C LEU A 334 -23.29 -8.95 14.74
N GLY A 335 -22.26 -8.52 15.49
CA GLY A 335 -20.86 -8.66 15.08
C GLY A 335 -20.49 -10.12 14.77
N LEU A 336 -20.85 -11.06 15.64
CA LEU A 336 -20.67 -12.50 15.38
C LEU A 336 -21.47 -12.98 14.17
N ALA A 337 -22.75 -12.60 14.07
CA ALA A 337 -23.61 -13.00 12.96
C ALA A 337 -23.08 -12.49 11.60
N ILE A 338 -22.58 -11.26 11.55
CA ILE A 338 -21.94 -10.66 10.38
C ILE A 338 -20.67 -11.45 10.05
N GLY A 339 -19.79 -11.68 11.04
CA GLY A 339 -18.58 -12.48 10.85
C GLY A 339 -18.88 -13.84 10.25
N PHE A 340 -19.88 -14.55 10.80
CA PHE A 340 -20.27 -15.87 10.33
C PHE A 340 -20.85 -15.85 8.92
N SER A 341 -21.73 -14.89 8.63
CA SER A 341 -22.28 -14.73 7.28
C SER A 341 -21.22 -14.39 6.25
N LEU A 342 -20.22 -13.58 6.60
CA LEU A 342 -19.14 -13.23 5.68
C LEU A 342 -18.13 -14.37 5.50
N TRP A 343 -17.90 -15.16 6.54
CA TRP A 343 -17.10 -16.38 6.43
C TRP A 343 -17.71 -17.35 5.42
N ARG A 344 -19.03 -17.60 5.50
CA ARG A 344 -19.77 -18.41 4.51
C ARG A 344 -19.71 -17.86 3.09
N ARG A 345 -19.47 -16.56 2.93
CA ARG A 345 -19.30 -15.88 1.63
C ARG A 345 -17.85 -15.81 1.16
N GLY A 346 -16.93 -16.55 1.80
CA GLY A 346 -15.53 -16.66 1.40
C GLY A 346 -14.60 -15.58 1.98
N ASN A 347 -15.04 -14.80 2.97
CA ASN A 347 -14.18 -13.83 3.63
C ASN A 347 -13.15 -14.54 4.53
N GLN A 348 -11.88 -14.55 4.10
CA GLN A 348 -10.79 -15.21 4.83
C GLN A 348 -10.42 -14.54 6.15
N SER A 349 -10.74 -13.26 6.36
CA SER A 349 -10.44 -12.55 7.61
C SER A 349 -11.48 -12.79 8.71
N ALA A 350 -12.66 -13.32 8.35
CA ALA A 350 -13.77 -13.50 9.28
C ALA A 350 -13.51 -14.55 10.40
N PRO A 351 -12.83 -15.69 10.19
CA PRO A 351 -12.62 -16.69 11.24
C PRO A 351 -11.84 -16.18 12.46
N LEU A 352 -10.68 -15.55 12.24
CA LEU A 352 -9.87 -14.99 13.33
C LEU A 352 -10.60 -13.85 14.05
N PHE A 353 -11.34 -13.03 13.29
CA PHE A 353 -12.21 -12.02 13.87
C PHE A 353 -13.27 -12.63 14.79
N MET A 354 -14.00 -13.66 14.34
CA MET A 354 -15.01 -14.32 15.16
C MET A 354 -14.43 -14.95 16.41
N LEU A 355 -13.21 -15.50 16.35
CA LEU A 355 -12.54 -16.04 17.52
C LEU A 355 -12.27 -14.93 18.57
N ALA A 356 -11.76 -13.78 18.12
CA ALA A 356 -11.59 -12.61 18.98
C ALA A 356 -12.93 -12.16 19.57
N TRP A 357 -13.95 -11.98 18.73
CA TRP A 357 -15.27 -11.50 19.14
C TRP A 357 -15.99 -12.44 20.10
N LEU A 358 -15.86 -13.76 19.89
CA LEU A 358 -16.44 -14.77 20.77
C LEU A 358 -15.79 -14.72 22.15
N SER A 359 -14.46 -14.55 22.23
CA SER A 359 -13.77 -14.39 23.52
C SER A 359 -14.31 -13.19 24.29
N LEU A 360 -14.42 -12.02 23.65
CA LEU A 360 -14.99 -10.82 24.26
C LEU A 360 -16.40 -11.09 24.82
N ILE A 361 -17.27 -11.74 24.03
CA ILE A 361 -18.64 -12.03 24.44
C ILE A 361 -18.69 -12.96 25.65
N VAL A 362 -17.85 -13.99 25.69
CA VAL A 362 -17.78 -14.93 26.83
C VAL A 362 -17.37 -14.19 28.11
N PHE A 363 -16.30 -13.39 28.06
CA PHE A 363 -15.85 -12.60 29.22
C PHE A 363 -16.88 -11.56 29.65
N THR A 364 -17.52 -10.88 28.69
CA THR A 364 -18.58 -9.91 28.94
C THR A 364 -19.81 -10.58 29.57
N PHE A 365 -20.19 -11.77 29.12
CA PHE A 365 -21.31 -12.53 29.69
C PHE A 365 -21.05 -12.89 31.15
N ILE A 366 -19.84 -13.36 31.49
CA ILE A 366 -19.46 -13.67 32.87
C ILE A 366 -19.52 -12.40 33.74
N HIS A 367 -19.02 -11.28 33.22
CA HIS A 367 -19.03 -9.99 33.92
C HIS A 367 -20.47 -9.52 34.19
N VAL A 368 -21.31 -9.49 33.16
CA VAL A 368 -22.73 -9.08 33.27
C VAL A 368 -23.49 -10.02 34.20
N ALA A 369 -23.28 -11.34 34.11
CA ALA A 369 -23.90 -12.29 35.01
C ALA A 369 -23.51 -12.07 36.49
N ALA A 370 -22.29 -11.59 36.76
CA ALA A 370 -21.89 -11.18 38.10
C ALA A 370 -22.58 -9.88 38.54
N ILE A 371 -22.66 -8.87 37.67
CA ILE A 371 -23.37 -7.62 37.97
C ILE A 371 -24.85 -7.85 38.23
N GLU A 372 -25.49 -8.74 37.46
CA GLU A 372 -26.89 -9.12 37.62
C GLU A 372 -27.14 -10.06 38.82
N GLY A 373 -26.09 -10.45 39.55
CA GLY A 373 -26.18 -11.31 40.73
C GLY A 373 -26.45 -12.79 40.43
N LEU A 374 -26.36 -13.21 39.16
CA LEU A 374 -26.45 -14.62 38.75
C LEU A 374 -25.18 -15.41 39.11
N LEU A 375 -24.04 -14.72 39.21
CA LEU A 375 -22.77 -15.28 39.65
C LEU A 375 -22.28 -14.59 40.93
N PRO A 376 -21.50 -15.28 41.76
CA PRO A 376 -20.92 -14.67 42.96
C PRO A 376 -19.96 -13.54 42.58
N VAL A 377 -20.23 -12.35 43.12
CA VAL A 377 -19.42 -11.15 42.90
C VAL A 377 -18.13 -11.29 43.67
N ASN A 378 -17.01 -11.40 42.95
CA ASN A 378 -15.64 -11.41 43.48
C ASN A 378 -14.71 -10.57 42.60
N ILE A 379 -13.47 -10.37 43.06
CA ILE A 379 -12.47 -9.55 42.35
C ILE A 379 -12.29 -10.06 40.92
N LEU A 380 -12.25 -11.39 40.73
CA LEU A 380 -12.08 -11.99 39.41
C LEU A 380 -13.28 -11.69 38.52
N THR A 381 -14.51 -11.96 38.95
CA THR A 381 -15.73 -11.74 38.12
C THR A 381 -15.96 -10.27 37.80
N LEU A 382 -15.56 -9.35 38.68
CA LEU A 382 -15.67 -7.91 38.43
C LEU A 382 -14.60 -7.41 37.44
N ARG A 383 -13.43 -8.07 37.36
CA ARG A 383 -12.31 -7.68 36.47
C ARG A 383 -12.12 -8.62 35.28
N ILE A 384 -13.01 -9.60 35.11
CA ILE A 384 -12.92 -10.63 34.06
C ILE A 384 -13.04 -10.00 32.66
N GLN A 385 -13.74 -8.86 32.55
CA GLN A 385 -13.88 -8.13 31.30
C GLN A 385 -12.56 -7.52 30.82
N THR A 386 -11.71 -7.05 31.74
CA THR A 386 -10.38 -6.52 31.44
C THR A 386 -9.52 -7.58 30.72
N LEU A 387 -9.60 -8.84 31.16
CA LEU A 387 -8.94 -9.98 30.50
C LEU A 387 -9.55 -10.27 29.11
N GLY A 388 -10.85 -10.09 28.97
CA GLY A 388 -11.55 -10.21 27.70
C GLY A 388 -11.11 -9.18 26.67
N PHE A 389 -11.05 -7.91 27.05
CA PHE A 389 -10.51 -6.85 26.18
C PHE A 389 -9.07 -7.14 25.77
N PHE A 390 -8.20 -7.50 26.73
CA PHE A 390 -6.82 -7.84 26.43
C PHE A 390 -6.69 -8.98 25.40
N THR A 391 -7.46 -10.05 25.62
CA THR A 391 -7.47 -11.22 24.75
C THR A 391 -8.01 -10.88 23.36
N GLU A 392 -9.10 -10.12 23.28
CA GLU A 392 -9.68 -9.65 22.04
C GLU A 392 -8.67 -8.83 21.23
N PHE A 393 -8.05 -7.81 21.83
CA PHE A 393 -7.12 -6.93 21.12
C PHE A 393 -5.86 -7.67 20.66
N ILE A 394 -5.36 -8.64 21.42
CA ILE A 394 -4.27 -9.51 20.95
C ILE A 394 -4.72 -10.29 19.70
N LEU A 395 -5.88 -10.93 19.76
CA LEU A 395 -6.37 -11.75 18.64
C LEU A 395 -6.68 -10.89 17.40
N LEU A 396 -7.24 -9.69 17.57
CA LEU A 396 -7.46 -8.74 16.49
C LEU A 396 -6.14 -8.21 15.91
N SER A 397 -5.13 -7.96 16.74
CA SER A 397 -3.78 -7.57 16.29
C SER A 397 -3.13 -8.69 15.47
N VAL A 398 -3.30 -9.96 15.88
CA VAL A 398 -2.86 -11.13 15.09
C VAL A 398 -3.64 -11.23 13.78
N ALA A 399 -4.96 -11.01 13.80
CA ALA A 399 -5.79 -11.05 12.60
C ALA A 399 -5.40 -9.96 11.57
N LEU A 400 -5.04 -8.77 12.04
CA LEU A 400 -4.50 -7.69 11.23
C LEU A 400 -3.14 -8.06 10.62
N ALA A 401 -2.25 -8.68 11.40
CA ALA A 401 -0.95 -9.12 10.92
C ALA A 401 -1.06 -10.25 9.88
N ASP A 402 -1.91 -11.26 10.11
CA ASP A 402 -2.20 -12.33 9.15
C ASP A 402 -2.71 -11.76 7.82
N ARG A 403 -3.63 -10.79 7.87
CA ARG A 403 -4.11 -10.10 6.66
C ARG A 403 -2.99 -9.41 5.90
N ILE A 404 -2.04 -8.73 6.57
CA ILE A 404 -0.87 -8.15 5.90
C ILE A 404 -0.07 -9.24 5.21
N ASN A 405 0.21 -10.35 5.90
CA ASN A 405 1.05 -11.41 5.38
C ASN A 405 0.43 -12.05 4.15
N ARG A 406 -0.89 -12.31 4.15
CA ARG A 406 -1.62 -12.79 2.96
C ARG A 406 -1.57 -11.82 1.80
N GLU A 407 -1.80 -10.53 2.06
CA GLU A 407 -1.73 -9.51 1.00
C GLU A 407 -0.31 -9.34 0.44
N ARG A 408 0.72 -9.50 1.27
CA ARG A 408 2.13 -9.51 0.83
C ARG A 408 2.46 -10.74 -0.01
N ALA A 409 2.05 -11.92 0.43
CA ALA A 409 2.25 -13.17 -0.32
C ALA A 409 1.61 -13.08 -1.72
N ALA A 410 0.35 -12.65 -1.81
CA ALA A 410 -0.34 -12.48 -3.08
C ALA A 410 0.33 -11.44 -4.01
N ARG A 411 0.93 -10.37 -3.45
CA ARG A 411 1.70 -9.40 -4.24
C ARG A 411 3.00 -9.98 -4.76
N ILE A 412 3.70 -10.77 -3.97
CA ILE A 412 4.95 -11.42 -4.37
C ILE A 412 4.67 -12.41 -5.50
N GLU A 413 3.63 -13.25 -5.37
CA GLU A 413 3.22 -14.19 -6.42
C GLU A 413 2.86 -13.46 -7.73
N ALA A 414 2.09 -12.37 -7.66
CA ALA A 414 1.75 -11.57 -8.83
C ALA A 414 2.97 -10.90 -9.48
N GLN A 415 3.93 -10.43 -8.67
CA GLN A 415 5.19 -9.88 -9.18
C GLN A 415 6.05 -10.95 -9.85
N GLN A 416 6.11 -12.17 -9.29
CA GLN A 416 6.84 -13.29 -9.89
C GLN A 416 6.24 -13.70 -11.23
N ALA A 417 4.92 -13.85 -11.33
CA ALA A 417 4.25 -14.16 -12.59
C ALA A 417 4.52 -13.11 -13.69
N LEU A 418 4.53 -11.82 -13.32
CA LEU A 418 4.86 -10.73 -14.26
C LEU A 418 6.34 -10.77 -14.69
N LEU A 419 7.26 -11.13 -13.78
CA LEU A 419 8.68 -11.26 -14.11
C LEU A 419 8.92 -12.42 -15.08
N GLU A 420 8.30 -13.57 -14.86
CA GLU A 420 8.37 -14.73 -15.76
C GLU A 420 7.83 -14.40 -17.16
N GLU A 421 6.68 -13.72 -17.24
CA GLU A 421 6.12 -13.25 -18.52
C GLU A 421 7.11 -12.31 -19.24
N ARG A 422 7.69 -11.34 -18.50
CA ARG A 422 8.67 -10.39 -19.06
C ARG A 422 9.93 -11.09 -19.56
N GLU A 423 10.45 -12.07 -18.82
CA GLU A 423 11.61 -12.86 -19.24
C GLU A 423 11.32 -13.64 -20.52
N SER A 424 10.15 -14.28 -20.62
CA SER A 424 9.74 -15.00 -21.83
C SER A 424 9.61 -14.07 -23.04
N SER A 425 9.05 -12.88 -22.86
CA SER A 425 8.91 -11.88 -23.93
C SER A 425 10.27 -11.34 -24.37
N LEU A 426 11.20 -11.11 -23.44
CA LEU A 426 12.56 -10.67 -23.76
C LEU A 426 13.34 -11.75 -24.51
N ALA A 427 13.18 -13.02 -24.13
CA ALA A 427 13.80 -14.14 -24.84
C ALA A 427 13.26 -14.25 -26.29
N ALA A 428 11.94 -14.12 -26.48
CA ALA A 428 11.33 -14.10 -27.80
C ALA A 428 11.83 -12.91 -28.65
N GLN A 429 11.92 -11.71 -28.05
CA GLN A 429 12.43 -10.53 -28.73
C GLN A 429 13.91 -10.66 -29.12
N ARG A 430 14.74 -11.26 -28.25
CA ARG A 430 16.15 -11.57 -28.59
C ARG A 430 16.24 -12.53 -29.77
N GLY A 431 15.44 -13.60 -29.77
CA GLY A 431 15.41 -14.53 -30.90
C GLY A 431 14.98 -13.86 -32.22
N ILE A 432 14.01 -12.93 -32.17
CA ILE A 432 13.62 -12.13 -33.35
C ILE A 432 14.75 -11.20 -33.80
N ASN A 433 15.42 -10.53 -32.87
CA ASN A 433 16.54 -9.63 -33.20
C ASN A 433 17.73 -10.40 -33.79
N GLU A 434 18.09 -11.55 -33.23
CA GLU A 434 19.14 -12.42 -33.77
C GLU A 434 18.82 -12.89 -35.20
N GLU A 435 17.56 -13.26 -35.46
CA GLU A 435 17.09 -13.61 -36.80
C GLU A 435 17.12 -12.41 -37.76
N LEU A 436 16.74 -11.23 -37.29
CA LEU A 436 16.79 -10.00 -38.08
C LEU A 436 18.24 -9.63 -38.43
N ASP A 437 19.15 -9.69 -37.45
CA ASP A 437 20.57 -9.40 -37.65
C ASP A 437 21.18 -10.37 -38.68
N ARG A 438 20.83 -11.66 -38.60
CA ARG A 438 21.24 -12.67 -39.60
C ARG A 438 20.74 -12.30 -41.00
N ARG A 439 19.46 -11.96 -41.15
CA ARG A 439 18.89 -11.55 -42.45
C ARG A 439 19.51 -10.26 -42.98
N VAL A 440 19.80 -9.30 -42.11
CA VAL A 440 20.47 -8.05 -42.50
C VAL A 440 21.88 -8.36 -43.02
N HIS A 441 22.62 -9.24 -42.35
CA HIS A 441 23.94 -9.66 -42.80
C HIS A 441 23.89 -10.36 -44.16
N GLU A 442 23.04 -11.39 -44.31
CA GLU A 442 22.83 -12.12 -45.58
C GLU A 442 22.45 -11.16 -46.73
N ARG A 443 21.58 -10.18 -46.46
CA ARG A 443 21.19 -9.17 -47.45
C ARG A 443 22.33 -8.22 -47.81
N THR A 444 23.15 -7.85 -46.84
CA THR A 444 24.27 -6.92 -47.05
C THR A 444 25.34 -7.57 -47.91
N GLU A 445 25.66 -8.84 -47.66
CA GLU A 445 26.60 -9.62 -48.48
C GLU A 445 26.10 -9.79 -49.91
N ALA A 446 24.84 -10.17 -50.11
CA ALA A 446 24.25 -10.31 -51.44
C ALA A 446 24.23 -8.98 -52.21
N LEU A 447 23.98 -7.86 -51.52
CA LEU A 447 24.01 -6.53 -52.13
C LEU A 447 25.44 -6.15 -52.57
N GLN A 448 26.44 -6.47 -51.75
CA GLN A 448 27.84 -6.18 -52.06
C GLN A 448 28.30 -6.96 -53.29
N GLN A 449 27.96 -8.25 -53.39
CA GLN A 449 28.26 -9.08 -54.55
C GLN A 449 27.61 -8.55 -55.83
N ALA A 450 26.30 -8.25 -55.78
CA ALA A 450 25.58 -7.70 -56.93
C ALA A 450 26.16 -6.34 -57.39
N ARG A 451 26.69 -5.54 -56.46
CA ARG A 451 27.36 -4.29 -56.77
C ARG A 451 28.69 -4.51 -57.49
N GLU A 452 29.50 -5.44 -57.03
CA GLU A 452 30.79 -5.78 -57.65
C GLU A 452 30.59 -6.29 -59.08
N GLU A 453 29.63 -7.21 -59.29
CA GLU A 453 29.27 -7.70 -60.63
C GLU A 453 28.81 -6.57 -61.56
N LEU A 454 28.02 -5.62 -61.05
CA LEU A 454 27.56 -4.47 -61.81
C LEU A 454 28.72 -3.53 -62.19
N GLU A 455 29.65 -3.29 -61.26
CA GLU A 455 30.84 -2.45 -61.51
C GLU A 455 31.75 -3.09 -62.57
N GLU A 456 31.98 -4.41 -62.52
CA GLU A 456 32.75 -5.15 -63.52
C GLU A 456 32.08 -5.12 -64.91
N ALA A 457 30.78 -5.41 -64.98
CA ALA A 457 30.03 -5.39 -66.24
C ALA A 457 30.05 -4.00 -66.88
N ASN A 458 29.93 -2.94 -66.07
CA ASN A 458 30.00 -1.57 -66.55
C ASN A 458 31.40 -1.20 -67.07
N ALA A 459 32.46 -1.63 -66.38
CA ALA A 459 33.84 -1.40 -66.82
C ALA A 459 34.12 -2.06 -68.19
N GLU A 460 33.66 -3.28 -68.41
CA GLU A 460 33.86 -3.97 -69.68
C GLU A 460 33.06 -3.33 -70.83
N LEU A 461 31.82 -2.90 -70.57
CA LEU A 461 31.03 -2.15 -71.55
C LEU A 461 31.72 -0.85 -71.99
N LEU A 462 32.31 -0.10 -71.05
CA LEU A 462 33.04 1.12 -71.37
C LEU A 462 34.27 0.85 -72.24
N ARG A 463 35.02 -0.22 -71.96
CA ARG A 463 36.22 -0.61 -72.74
C ARG A 463 35.87 -0.93 -74.20
N LEU A 464 34.80 -1.70 -74.40
CA LEU A 464 34.33 -2.09 -75.74
C LEU A 464 33.76 -0.89 -76.53
N SER A 465 33.13 0.07 -75.84
CA SER A 465 32.50 1.21 -76.51
C SER A 465 33.48 2.30 -76.98
N PHE A 466 34.71 2.35 -76.47
CA PHE A 466 35.62 3.48 -76.65
C PHE A 466 36.90 3.22 -77.48
N THR A 467 37.13 1.98 -77.88
CA THR A 467 38.33 1.59 -78.64
C THR A 467 37.97 1.32 -80.10
N ASP A 468 38.78 1.78 -81.06
CA ASP A 468 38.68 1.42 -82.47
C ASP A 468 39.27 0.01 -82.70
N SER A 469 38.54 -0.86 -83.40
CA SER A 469 38.90 -2.27 -83.54
C SER A 469 40.09 -2.52 -84.47
N LEU A 470 40.36 -1.62 -85.43
CA LEU A 470 41.44 -1.78 -86.40
C LEU A 470 42.77 -1.23 -85.87
N THR A 471 42.73 -0.04 -85.28
CA THR A 471 43.94 0.69 -84.86
C THR A 471 44.26 0.52 -83.38
N ARG A 472 43.34 -0.02 -82.58
CA ARG A 472 43.40 -0.06 -81.10
C ARG A 472 43.61 1.30 -80.44
N LEU A 473 43.46 2.39 -81.19
CA LEU A 473 43.39 3.74 -80.66
C LEU A 473 41.99 3.99 -80.09
N SER A 474 41.80 5.14 -79.45
CA SER A 474 40.44 5.56 -79.10
C SER A 474 39.60 5.78 -80.36
N ASN A 475 38.29 5.57 -80.27
CA ASN A 475 37.37 5.88 -81.36
C ASN A 475 36.82 7.30 -81.22
N ARG A 476 36.15 7.79 -82.27
CA ARG A 476 35.49 9.10 -82.27
C ARG A 476 34.56 9.32 -81.06
N ARG A 477 33.86 8.28 -80.60
CA ARG A 477 32.96 8.38 -79.43
C ARG A 477 33.71 8.67 -78.14
N HIS A 478 34.92 8.11 -77.96
CA HIS A 478 35.78 8.42 -76.83
C HIS A 478 36.34 9.85 -76.92
N VAL A 479 36.66 10.32 -78.13
CA VAL A 479 37.05 11.73 -78.36
C VAL A 479 35.92 12.65 -77.90
N GLU A 480 34.69 12.46 -78.39
CA GLU A 480 33.52 13.27 -78.01
C GLU A 480 33.29 13.26 -76.48
N ALA A 481 33.42 12.09 -75.84
CA ALA A 481 33.33 11.97 -74.38
C ALA A 481 34.44 12.74 -73.65
N GLN A 482 35.69 12.69 -74.13
CA GLN A 482 36.82 13.40 -73.54
C GLN A 482 36.74 14.92 -73.75
N LEU A 483 36.19 15.36 -74.88
CA LEU A 483 35.96 16.78 -75.17
C LEU A 483 34.89 17.37 -74.25
N ALA A 484 33.86 16.61 -73.90
CA ALA A 484 32.84 17.03 -72.92
C ALA A 484 33.42 17.24 -71.51
N LEU A 485 34.56 16.63 -71.19
CA LEU A 485 35.25 16.73 -69.90
C LEU A 485 36.39 17.77 -69.91
N LEU A 486 36.48 18.63 -70.92
CA LEU A 486 37.45 19.72 -70.93
C LEU A 486 37.02 20.87 -70.02
N ASP A 487 37.97 21.43 -69.28
CA ASP A 487 37.76 22.44 -68.23
C ASP A 487 38.39 23.81 -68.55
N GLY A 488 38.64 24.11 -69.83
CA GLY A 488 39.09 25.43 -70.27
C GLY A 488 40.61 25.68 -70.21
N GLY A 489 41.41 24.62 -70.05
CA GLY A 489 42.88 24.64 -70.15
C GLY A 489 43.40 24.76 -71.60
N HIS A 490 44.72 24.92 -71.76
CA HIS A 490 45.36 24.92 -73.07
C HIS A 490 45.25 23.54 -73.74
N LEU A 491 44.87 23.52 -75.01
CA LEU A 491 44.72 22.31 -75.81
C LEU A 491 45.34 22.53 -77.18
N SER A 492 46.14 21.57 -77.62
CA SER A 492 46.57 21.49 -79.02
C SER A 492 45.86 20.31 -79.68
N VAL A 493 45.26 20.57 -80.84
CA VAL A 493 44.58 19.58 -81.67
C VAL A 493 45.41 19.37 -82.93
N LEU A 494 45.74 18.11 -83.20
CA LEU A 494 46.35 17.70 -84.45
C LEU A 494 45.29 16.91 -85.23
N MET A 495 45.01 17.32 -86.46
CA MET A 495 44.24 16.53 -87.42
C MET A 495 45.22 15.92 -88.42
N LEU A 496 45.09 14.64 -88.70
CA LEU A 496 46.01 13.90 -89.56
C LEU A 496 45.22 13.08 -90.58
N ASP A 497 45.78 12.96 -91.77
CA ASP A 497 45.21 12.14 -92.84
C ASP A 497 46.32 11.53 -93.71
N ILE A 498 46.08 10.29 -94.16
CA ILE A 498 47.03 9.53 -94.98
C ILE A 498 47.01 10.05 -96.42
N ASP A 499 48.16 10.54 -96.88
CA ASP A 499 48.28 11.14 -98.20
C ASP A 499 48.01 10.11 -99.31
N TYR A 500 47.10 10.48 -100.22
CA TYR A 500 46.66 9.63 -101.34
C TYR A 500 46.08 8.27 -100.93
N PHE A 501 45.47 8.14 -99.74
CA PHE A 501 44.97 6.86 -99.24
C PHE A 501 44.01 6.13 -100.18
N LYS A 502 43.08 6.85 -100.84
CA LYS A 502 42.23 6.25 -101.87
C LYS A 502 43.03 5.57 -102.99
N ARG A 503 44.13 6.18 -103.43
CA ARG A 503 45.03 5.59 -104.45
C ARG A 503 45.76 4.36 -103.90
N ILE A 504 46.12 4.34 -102.61
CA ILE A 504 46.69 3.15 -101.96
C ILE A 504 45.66 2.01 -102.00
N ASN A 505 44.41 2.27 -101.63
CA ASN A 505 43.33 1.27 -101.73
C ASN A 505 43.07 0.81 -103.16
N ASP A 506 43.00 1.75 -104.11
CA ASP A 506 42.73 1.43 -105.52
C ASP A 506 43.88 0.65 -106.15
N SER A 507 45.13 0.82 -105.67
CA SER A 507 46.33 0.17 -106.24
C SER A 507 46.69 -1.15 -105.57
N TYR A 508 46.42 -1.30 -104.26
CA TYR A 508 46.90 -2.42 -103.43
C TYR A 508 45.77 -3.17 -102.69
N GLY A 509 44.53 -2.72 -102.83
CA GLY A 509 43.35 -3.28 -102.18
C GLY A 509 43.15 -2.79 -100.75
N HIS A 510 41.88 -2.82 -100.31
CA HIS A 510 41.47 -2.43 -98.95
C HIS A 510 42.25 -3.13 -97.82
N PRO A 511 42.60 -4.44 -97.89
CA PRO A 511 43.40 -5.07 -96.84
C PRO A 511 44.77 -4.45 -96.65
N PHE A 512 45.40 -3.94 -97.71
CA PHE A 512 46.68 -3.24 -97.60
C PHE A 512 46.48 -1.83 -97.04
N GLY A 513 45.40 -1.13 -97.44
CA GLY A 513 45.03 0.14 -96.81
C GLY A 513 44.75 0.01 -95.31
N ASP A 514 44.07 -1.04 -94.87
CA ASP A 514 43.85 -1.34 -93.45
C ASP A 514 45.16 -1.56 -92.70
N ARG A 515 46.16 -2.20 -93.33
CA ARG A 515 47.52 -2.32 -92.78
C ARG A 515 48.21 -0.96 -92.67
N CYS A 516 48.06 -0.07 -93.66
CA CYS A 516 48.58 1.29 -93.57
C CYS A 516 47.93 2.07 -92.42
N ILE A 517 46.61 1.97 -92.27
CA ILE A 517 45.85 2.59 -91.16
C ILE A 517 46.33 2.03 -89.81
N ALA A 518 46.49 0.71 -89.69
CA ALA A 518 46.98 0.08 -88.47
C ALA A 518 48.40 0.54 -88.13
N ALA A 519 49.30 0.62 -89.11
CA ALA A 519 50.68 1.08 -88.92
C ALA A 519 50.75 2.55 -88.48
N VAL A 520 49.92 3.44 -89.07
CA VAL A 520 49.79 4.83 -88.60
C VAL A 520 49.22 4.87 -87.17
N GLY A 521 48.24 4.02 -86.88
CA GLY A 521 47.68 3.88 -85.53
C GLY A 521 48.71 3.44 -84.48
N GLU A 522 49.64 2.55 -84.84
CA GLU A 522 50.76 2.14 -83.99
C GLU A 522 51.75 3.29 -83.76
N VAL A 523 52.14 4.02 -84.82
CA VAL A 523 52.99 5.20 -84.68
C VAL A 523 52.35 6.22 -83.74
N LEU A 524 51.06 6.51 -83.90
CA LEU A 524 50.35 7.44 -83.02
C LEU A 524 50.31 6.96 -81.57
N ARG A 525 50.07 5.67 -81.33
CA ARG A 525 50.11 5.07 -79.98
C ARG A 525 51.50 5.22 -79.34
N ASP A 526 52.55 5.09 -80.15
CA ASP A 526 53.92 5.20 -79.68
C ASP A 526 54.38 6.65 -79.45
N GLN A 527 53.86 7.60 -80.22
CA GLN A 527 54.23 9.01 -80.09
C GLN A 527 53.39 9.75 -79.05
N VAL A 528 52.17 9.30 -78.75
CA VAL A 528 51.21 9.95 -77.84
C VAL A 528 51.05 9.12 -76.55
N ARG A 529 52.03 9.20 -75.66
CA ARG A 529 52.13 8.37 -74.43
C ARG A 529 51.85 9.10 -73.12
N ARG A 530 51.72 10.42 -73.15
CA ARG A 530 51.54 11.22 -71.93
C ARG A 530 50.11 11.02 -71.39
N ASN A 531 49.99 10.76 -70.09
CA ASN A 531 48.70 10.70 -69.42
C ASN A 531 47.92 12.01 -69.64
N GLY A 532 46.71 11.90 -70.19
CA GLY A 532 45.84 13.02 -70.55
C GLY A 532 45.85 13.39 -72.03
N ASP A 533 46.86 12.94 -72.80
CA ASP A 533 46.85 13.06 -74.26
C ASP A 533 46.05 11.89 -74.87
N LEU A 534 45.36 12.17 -75.98
CA LEU A 534 44.48 11.20 -76.63
C LEU A 534 44.81 11.10 -78.10
N ALA A 535 45.14 9.91 -78.58
CA ALA A 535 45.18 9.59 -80.01
C ALA A 535 43.96 8.74 -80.37
N ALA A 536 43.25 9.13 -81.42
CA ALA A 536 42.04 8.46 -81.84
C ALA A 536 41.91 8.39 -83.36
N ARG A 537 41.26 7.33 -83.85
CA ARG A 537 40.77 7.27 -85.22
C ARG A 537 39.46 8.06 -85.29
N TYR A 538 39.49 9.18 -86.01
CA TYR A 538 38.38 10.13 -86.08
C TYR A 538 37.44 9.83 -87.25
N GLY A 539 38.00 9.33 -88.35
CA GLY A 539 37.30 8.95 -89.59
C GLY A 539 37.95 7.74 -90.27
N GLY A 540 37.62 7.49 -91.54
CA GLY A 540 38.12 6.33 -92.31
C GLY A 540 39.64 6.22 -92.29
N GLU A 541 40.33 7.21 -92.87
CA GLU A 541 41.79 7.37 -92.85
C GLU A 541 42.26 8.57 -92.00
N GLU A 542 41.34 9.18 -91.27
CA GLU A 542 41.57 10.41 -90.50
C GLU A 542 41.82 10.09 -89.02
N PHE A 543 42.82 10.74 -88.45
CA PHE A 543 43.17 10.63 -87.05
C PHE A 543 43.16 11.99 -86.38
N ILE A 544 42.81 11.98 -85.09
CA ILE A 544 42.88 13.17 -84.24
C ILE A 544 43.79 12.87 -83.06
N VAL A 545 44.64 13.84 -82.72
CA VAL A 545 45.40 13.83 -81.47
C VAL A 545 45.04 15.06 -80.65
N LEU A 546 44.65 14.85 -79.40
CA LEU A 546 44.39 15.89 -78.42
C LEU A 546 45.56 15.92 -77.42
N LEU A 547 46.26 17.04 -77.32
CA LEU A 547 47.39 17.21 -76.41
C LEU A 547 47.04 18.23 -75.33
N ARG A 548 46.77 17.76 -74.10
CA ARG A 548 46.30 18.61 -73.00
C ARG A 548 47.48 19.33 -72.33
N GLY A 549 47.36 20.65 -72.16
CA GLY A 549 48.41 21.49 -71.59
C GLY A 549 49.70 21.45 -72.41
N CYS A 550 49.61 21.20 -73.71
CA CYS A 550 50.74 21.16 -74.63
C CYS A 550 50.79 22.48 -75.42
N PRO A 551 51.84 23.31 -75.27
CA PRO A 551 51.99 24.54 -76.04
C PRO A 551 52.20 24.23 -77.53
N LEU A 552 51.92 25.21 -78.39
CA LEU A 552 51.94 25.05 -79.84
C LEU A 552 53.29 24.52 -80.35
N GLU A 553 54.41 25.01 -79.83
CA GLU A 553 55.75 24.59 -80.26
C GLU A 553 56.00 23.11 -79.96
N ALA A 554 55.53 22.63 -78.80
CA ALA A 554 55.64 21.22 -78.44
C ALA A 554 54.70 20.35 -79.27
N ALA A 555 53.50 20.83 -79.56
CA ALA A 555 52.54 20.15 -80.43
C ALA A 555 53.09 20.00 -81.86
N LEU A 556 53.77 21.04 -82.38
CA LEU A 556 54.45 21.01 -83.67
C LEU A 556 55.59 20.00 -83.71
N MET A 557 56.42 19.95 -82.67
CA MET A 557 57.48 18.93 -82.56
C MET A 557 56.90 17.51 -82.56
N ILE A 558 55.78 17.29 -81.87
CA ILE A 558 55.08 16.00 -81.86
C ILE A 558 54.51 15.69 -83.25
N ALA A 559 53.88 16.67 -83.91
CA ALA A 559 53.35 16.54 -85.26
C ALA A 559 54.45 16.16 -86.27
N GLU A 560 55.58 16.88 -86.27
CA GLU A 560 56.71 16.59 -87.18
C GLU A 560 57.36 15.25 -86.87
N ARG A 561 57.45 14.87 -85.59
CA ARG A 561 57.93 13.54 -85.21
C ARG A 561 57.00 12.44 -85.71
N ILE A 562 55.70 12.61 -85.58
CA ILE A 562 54.71 11.66 -86.13
C ILE A 562 54.85 11.57 -87.65
N ARG A 563 54.89 12.71 -88.34
CA ARG A 563 55.09 12.79 -89.79
C ARG A 563 56.33 12.04 -90.25
N GLY A 564 57.49 12.34 -89.65
CA GLY A 564 58.76 11.71 -89.98
C GLY A 564 58.78 10.22 -89.67
N GLN A 565 58.18 9.78 -88.56
CA GLN A 565 58.08 8.34 -88.25
C GLN A 565 57.21 7.60 -89.27
N VAL A 566 56.10 8.19 -89.71
CA VAL A 566 55.25 7.59 -90.75
C VAL A 566 55.97 7.56 -92.11
N GLU A 567 56.68 8.62 -92.49
CA GLU A 567 57.48 8.69 -93.71
C GLU A 567 58.58 7.61 -93.77
N HIS A 568 59.13 7.23 -92.61
CA HIS A 568 60.13 6.17 -92.48
C HIS A 568 59.54 4.77 -92.33
N LEU A 569 58.20 4.59 -92.33
CA LEU A 569 57.60 3.26 -92.28
C LEU A 569 57.91 2.50 -93.57
N VAL A 570 58.51 1.32 -93.40
CA VAL A 570 58.75 0.38 -94.49
C VAL A 570 57.56 -0.57 -94.58
N LEU A 571 56.58 -0.20 -95.41
CA LEU A 571 55.45 -1.08 -95.72
C LEU A 571 55.66 -1.72 -97.08
N GLU A 572 55.70 -3.05 -97.12
CA GLU A 572 55.92 -3.80 -98.36
C GLU A 572 54.63 -4.42 -98.89
N PHE A 573 54.42 -4.29 -100.21
CA PHE A 573 53.41 -5.00 -100.97
C PHE A 573 54.13 -5.87 -102.03
N GLU A 574 53.91 -7.19 -101.97
CA GLU A 574 54.58 -8.16 -102.87
C GLU A 574 56.11 -8.00 -102.95
N GLY A 575 56.75 -7.65 -101.82
CA GLY A 575 58.19 -7.49 -101.71
C GLY A 575 58.75 -6.17 -102.25
N GLN A 576 57.88 -5.20 -102.59
CA GLN A 576 58.26 -3.84 -102.99
C GLN A 576 57.86 -2.82 -101.92
N PRO A 577 58.73 -1.86 -101.57
CA PRO A 577 58.42 -0.82 -100.59
C PRO A 577 57.40 0.17 -101.17
N VAL A 578 56.32 0.42 -100.42
CA VAL A 578 55.29 1.40 -100.73
C VAL A 578 55.50 2.63 -99.83
N PRO A 579 55.82 3.80 -100.39
CA PRO A 579 56.00 5.00 -99.58
C PRO A 579 54.65 5.44 -98.98
N LEU A 580 54.64 5.66 -97.67
CA LEU A 580 53.49 6.17 -96.93
C LEU A 580 53.83 7.54 -96.35
N THR A 581 52.99 8.54 -96.58
CA THR A 581 53.16 9.87 -96.01
C THR A 581 51.84 10.35 -95.43
N ILE A 582 51.90 11.28 -94.49
CA ILE A 582 50.74 11.89 -93.85
C ILE A 582 50.88 13.40 -93.89
N SER A 583 49.76 14.07 -94.06
CA SER A 583 49.64 15.52 -93.84
C SER A 583 49.03 15.75 -92.47
N LEU A 584 49.48 16.81 -91.78
CA LEU A 584 48.98 17.17 -90.45
C LEU A 584 48.62 18.66 -90.40
N GLY A 585 47.50 18.95 -89.75
CA GLY A 585 47.11 20.30 -89.37
C GLY A 585 47.12 20.45 -87.86
N VAL A 586 47.73 21.52 -87.34
CA VAL A 586 47.84 21.79 -85.90
C VAL A 586 47.11 23.08 -85.58
N ALA A 587 46.26 23.04 -84.57
CA ALA A 587 45.67 24.24 -83.98
C ALA A 587 45.89 24.25 -82.46
N HIS A 588 46.17 25.41 -81.90
CA HIS A 588 46.38 25.61 -80.47
C HIS A 588 45.43 26.67 -79.92
N GLY A 589 44.80 26.39 -78.78
CA GLY A 589 43.88 27.33 -78.15
C GLY A 589 43.45 26.89 -76.76
N ARG A 590 42.38 27.50 -76.26
CA ARG A 590 41.72 27.02 -75.04
C ARG A 590 40.73 25.92 -75.42
N GLY A 591 40.84 24.78 -74.76
CA GLY A 591 39.87 23.70 -74.85
C GLY A 591 38.71 23.97 -73.90
N ASP A 592 37.83 24.92 -74.23
CA ASP A 592 36.51 25.03 -73.61
C ASP A 592 35.45 24.42 -74.54
N GLN A 593 34.27 24.08 -73.99
CA GLN A 593 33.23 23.37 -74.76
C GLN A 593 32.68 24.20 -75.93
N ASP A 594 32.76 25.53 -75.86
CA ASP A 594 32.23 26.43 -76.89
C ASP A 594 33.20 26.56 -78.07
N ARG A 595 34.52 26.55 -77.82
CA ARG A 595 35.56 26.78 -78.84
C ARG A 595 36.23 25.51 -79.34
N ILE A 596 36.00 24.36 -78.71
CA ILE A 596 36.61 23.11 -79.14
C ILE A 596 36.28 22.74 -80.60
N ARG A 597 35.04 23.00 -81.03
CA ARG A 597 34.63 22.75 -82.42
C ARG A 597 35.37 23.67 -83.39
N GLU A 598 35.56 24.93 -83.01
CA GLU A 598 36.35 25.90 -83.77
C GLU A 598 37.82 25.48 -83.84
N LEU A 599 38.37 24.96 -82.74
CA LEU A 599 39.75 24.49 -82.67
C LEU A 599 40.00 23.24 -83.53
N ILE A 600 39.05 22.30 -83.53
CA ILE A 600 39.08 21.13 -84.43
C ILE A 600 38.95 21.56 -85.88
N ALA A 601 38.02 22.48 -86.19
CA ALA A 601 37.85 23.01 -87.54
C ALA A 601 39.08 23.78 -88.03
N ALA A 602 39.77 24.50 -87.13
CA ALA A 602 41.02 25.18 -87.43
C ALA A 602 42.15 24.18 -87.75
N ALA A 603 42.26 23.10 -86.97
CA ALA A 603 43.23 22.03 -87.25
C ALA A 603 42.93 21.32 -88.58
N ASP A 604 41.65 21.10 -88.90
CA ASP A 604 41.22 20.53 -90.18
C ASP A 604 41.52 21.46 -91.36
N ALA A 605 41.28 22.77 -91.21
CA ALA A 605 41.64 23.77 -92.22
C ALA A 605 43.16 23.82 -92.46
N ALA A 606 43.97 23.72 -91.40
CA ALA A 606 45.42 23.63 -91.51
C ALA A 606 45.84 22.31 -92.21
N LEU A 607 45.18 21.18 -91.91
CA LEU A 607 45.43 19.92 -92.59
C LEU A 607 45.14 20.03 -94.09
N TYR A 608 44.05 20.70 -94.44
CA TYR A 608 43.70 20.96 -95.83
C TYR A 608 44.78 21.83 -96.53
N GLN A 609 45.30 22.85 -95.85
CA GLN A 609 46.42 23.65 -96.34
C GLN A 609 47.68 22.80 -96.57
N ALA A 610 48.05 21.94 -95.61
CA ALA A 610 49.18 21.01 -95.75
C ALA A 610 49.03 20.12 -97.00
N LYS A 611 47.81 19.63 -97.27
CA LYS A 611 47.51 18.83 -98.47
C LYS A 611 47.65 19.63 -99.78
N GLN A 612 47.25 20.90 -99.80
CA GLN A 612 47.33 21.74 -100.99
C GLN A 612 48.75 22.17 -101.33
N GLU A 613 49.58 22.45 -100.32
CA GLU A 613 50.92 22.99 -100.54
C GLU A 613 51.97 21.94 -100.93
N GLY A 614 51.56 20.67 -101.08
CA GLY A 614 52.40 19.59 -101.57
C GLY A 614 52.40 18.33 -100.72
N ARG A 615 51.53 18.23 -99.69
CA ARG A 615 51.42 17.07 -98.78
C ARG A 615 52.70 16.80 -97.98
N ASN A 616 52.71 15.71 -97.21
CA ASN A 616 53.81 15.27 -96.36
C ASN A 616 54.43 16.41 -95.53
N ARG A 617 53.58 17.17 -94.83
CA ARG A 617 54.00 18.32 -94.04
C ARG A 617 53.04 18.60 -92.90
N VAL A 618 53.51 19.40 -91.96
CA VAL A 618 52.71 19.99 -90.90
C VAL A 618 52.37 21.44 -91.28
N ALA A 619 51.10 21.81 -91.20
CA ALA A 619 50.65 23.19 -91.29
C ALA A 619 49.98 23.62 -89.98
N VAL A 620 50.01 24.92 -89.69
CA VAL A 620 49.49 25.49 -88.45
C VAL A 620 48.35 26.45 -88.79
N ALA A 621 47.25 26.35 -88.05
CA ALA A 621 46.18 27.34 -88.12
C ALA A 621 46.68 28.68 -87.57
N GLY A 622 46.64 29.72 -88.40
CA GLY A 622 47.11 31.07 -88.09
C GLY A 622 46.22 31.86 -87.14
#